data_AF-A0A1H3WGV0-F1
#
_entry.id   AF-A0A1H3WGV0-F1
#
_cell.length_a   1.000
_cell.length_b   1.000
_cell.length_c   1.000
_cell.angle_alpha   90.00
_cell.angle_beta   90.00
_cell.angle_gamma   90.00
#
_symmetry.space_group_name_H-M   'P 1'
#
loop_
_entity.id
_entity.type
_entity.pdbx_description
1 polymer ?
#
loop_
_entity_poly.entity_id
_entity_poly.type
_entity_poly.pdbx_seq_one_letter_code
_entity_poly.pdbx_strand_id
1 'polypeptide(L)'
;MLYWFHMLSYIEWALLCALIPLYFGIHAKLLSVARNEFREYRAFAKGLAWSQWVFALLVSVAWILIHLYLIPRDSVPLLSEIMLEQQKVLLSSEQSVLAQIIDRYTTYYAAVMDMGLHILKVSSGRLYFVMALLVTFAALASFANALSAFLIPAKEYRRIAVPLAEKLEVPTVGFEKSSALGAMCAVGLCFIYPALAIYVDTLVASKVSARDFAQFELAIKPQVEKFENRYYKAGTRDSLHALAIDTLARQQQGMELLEKQMDEAYRVMEGNVDAYLDAYYSLPAEYMRLAALLSNSLESRISADLTRTLNSGEPFARFEKSLRAVSEQNHILEASFREASLKLLKDNEVSMPEGDFWVIDEYSQESILRPSAEIERINGNMRGAVAGLGAISAMVATKVVSKAAAKGTLRLAAKAVAKAAASKVGAGGAATAAGAAIGSIIPGAGTFAGAVIGAGVGLIVGVSIDATLLQVEEMISREDFRRQIIDSIRQAKAEHKKQLGFDVSG
;
A
#
# COMPACT_ATOMS: atom_id res chain seq x y z
N MET A 1 -17.44 43.01 10.89
CA MET A 1 -17.47 44.42 10.43
C MET A 1 -16.63 45.32 11.34
N LEU A 2 -16.94 45.49 12.63
CA LEU A 2 -16.15 46.39 13.51
C LEU A 2 -14.68 45.98 13.69
N TYR A 3 -14.38 44.68 13.74
CA TYR A 3 -13.00 44.18 13.84
C TYR A 3 -12.19 44.27 12.54
N TRP A 4 -12.85 44.33 11.38
CA TRP A 4 -12.18 44.51 10.08
C TRP A 4 -11.46 45.86 10.01
N PHE A 5 -12.01 46.89 10.68
CA PHE A 5 -11.43 48.23 10.77
C PHE A 5 -10.03 48.29 11.38
N HIS A 6 -9.69 47.36 12.30
CA HIS A 6 -8.37 47.35 12.93
C HIS A 6 -7.25 46.90 11.97
N MET A 7 -7.61 46.20 10.88
CA MET A 7 -6.67 45.58 9.94
C MET A 7 -6.47 46.35 8.65
N LEU A 8 -7.22 47.44 8.42
CA LEU A 8 -6.96 48.29 7.25
C LEU A 8 -5.65 49.05 7.45
N SER A 9 -4.81 49.02 6.42
CA SER A 9 -3.67 49.90 6.30
C SER A 9 -4.10 51.38 6.32
N TYR A 10 -3.17 52.28 6.65
CA TYR A 10 -3.43 53.72 6.62
C TYR A 10 -3.99 54.21 5.27
N ILE A 11 -3.59 53.59 4.17
CA ILE A 11 -4.06 53.91 2.82
C ILE A 11 -5.51 53.45 2.63
N GLU A 12 -5.84 52.24 3.07
CA GLU A 12 -7.19 51.70 2.98
C GLU A 12 -8.17 52.47 3.87
N TRP A 13 -7.73 52.94 5.04
CA TRP A 13 -8.49 53.87 5.87
C TRP A 13 -8.77 55.20 5.16
N ALA A 14 -7.76 55.80 4.54
CA ALA A 14 -7.92 57.03 3.77
C ALA A 14 -8.90 56.83 2.60
N LEU A 15 -8.81 55.70 1.89
CA LEU A 15 -9.74 55.33 0.84
C LEU A 15 -11.17 55.18 1.37
N LEU A 16 -11.36 54.48 2.49
CA LEU A 16 -12.68 54.28 3.09
C LEU A 16 -13.31 55.60 3.54
N CYS A 17 -12.52 56.52 4.10
CA CYS A 17 -12.98 57.86 4.42
C CYS A 17 -13.37 58.66 3.16
N ALA A 18 -12.64 58.50 2.05
CA ALA A 18 -12.96 59.15 0.78
C ALA A 18 -14.22 58.57 0.11
N LEU A 19 -14.58 57.31 0.42
CA LEU A 19 -15.81 56.68 -0.06
C LEU A 19 -17.08 57.30 0.52
N ILE A 20 -17.02 57.88 1.72
CA ILE A 20 -18.16 58.53 2.38
C ILE A 20 -18.69 59.70 1.53
N PRO A 21 -17.92 60.78 1.27
CA PRO A 21 -18.40 61.90 0.46
C PRO A 21 -18.77 61.48 -0.98
N LEU A 22 -18.09 60.47 -1.53
CA LEU A 22 -18.42 59.90 -2.84
C LEU A 22 -19.84 59.30 -2.84
N TYR A 23 -20.20 58.54 -1.80
CA TYR A 23 -21.54 57.97 -1.65
C TYR A 23 -22.62 59.06 -1.54
N PHE A 24 -22.38 60.10 -0.74
CA PHE A 24 -23.29 61.25 -0.64
C PHE A 24 -23.48 61.96 -1.99
N GLY A 25 -22.40 62.12 -2.78
CA GLY A 25 -22.46 62.72 -4.11
C GLY A 25 -23.25 61.88 -5.12
N ILE A 26 -23.06 60.56 -5.12
CA ILE A 26 -23.83 59.62 -5.95
C ILE A 26 -25.30 59.64 -5.56
N HIS A 27 -25.59 59.62 -4.26
CA HIS A 27 -26.96 59.69 -3.76
C HIS A 27 -27.67 60.99 -4.16
N ALA A 28 -27.02 62.14 -4.04
CA ALA A 28 -27.61 63.42 -4.44
C ALA A 28 -28.02 63.44 -5.93
N LYS A 29 -27.18 62.88 -6.81
CA LYS A 29 -27.50 62.78 -8.25
C LYS A 29 -28.64 61.81 -8.53
N LEU A 30 -28.61 60.61 -7.95
CA LEU A 30 -29.64 59.60 -8.18
C LEU A 30 -30.98 59.97 -7.53
N LEU A 31 -30.95 60.68 -6.40
CA LEU A 31 -32.16 61.22 -5.78
C LEU A 31 -32.80 62.31 -6.65
N SER A 32 -32.01 63.17 -7.31
CA SER A 32 -32.53 64.15 -8.27
C SER A 32 -33.27 63.49 -9.42
N VAL A 33 -32.71 62.40 -9.98
CA VAL A 33 -33.36 61.60 -11.02
C VAL A 33 -34.62 60.92 -10.49
N ALA A 34 -34.56 60.29 -9.32
CA ALA A 34 -35.70 59.59 -8.72
C ALA A 34 -36.86 60.53 -8.36
N ARG A 35 -36.58 61.78 -7.99
CA ARG A 35 -37.60 62.81 -7.71
C ARG A 35 -38.38 63.24 -8.95
N ASN A 36 -37.79 63.12 -10.13
CA ASN A 36 -38.48 63.44 -11.39
C ASN A 36 -39.49 62.36 -11.80
N GLU A 37 -39.32 61.13 -11.31
CA GLU A 37 -40.13 59.97 -11.72
C GLU A 37 -41.10 59.46 -10.65
N PHE A 38 -40.81 59.69 -9.36
CA PHE A 38 -41.57 59.13 -8.25
C PHE A 38 -42.02 60.19 -7.24
N ARG A 39 -43.10 59.88 -6.51
CA ARG A 39 -43.55 60.69 -5.35
C ARG A 39 -42.48 60.70 -4.25
N GLU A 40 -42.36 61.80 -3.50
CA GLU A 40 -41.24 62.11 -2.59
C GLU A 40 -40.77 60.94 -1.70
N TYR A 41 -41.68 60.25 -1.03
CA TYR A 41 -41.35 59.12 -0.16
C TYR A 41 -40.78 57.92 -0.94
N ARG A 42 -41.38 57.57 -2.09
CA ARG A 42 -40.88 56.48 -2.95
C ARG A 42 -39.61 56.87 -3.69
N ALA A 43 -39.47 58.14 -4.08
CA ALA A 43 -38.27 58.69 -4.69
C ALA A 43 -37.06 58.57 -3.75
N PHE A 44 -37.25 58.82 -2.45
CA PHE A 44 -36.18 58.68 -1.47
C PHE A 44 -35.76 57.21 -1.28
N ALA A 45 -36.72 56.30 -1.11
CA ALA A 45 -36.43 54.87 -0.98
C ALA A 45 -35.77 54.27 -2.23
N LYS A 46 -36.26 54.61 -3.43
CA LYS A 46 -35.67 54.17 -4.70
C LYS A 46 -34.32 54.81 -4.97
N GLY A 47 -34.17 56.11 -4.67
CA GLY A 47 -32.89 56.81 -4.74
C GLY A 47 -31.84 56.14 -3.86
N LEU A 48 -32.19 55.76 -2.63
CA LEU A 48 -31.29 55.07 -1.70
C LEU A 48 -30.89 53.69 -2.24
N ALA A 49 -31.85 52.89 -2.69
CA ALA A 49 -31.60 51.57 -3.27
C ALA A 49 -30.70 51.67 -4.52
N TRP A 50 -31.02 52.55 -5.46
CA TRP A 50 -30.20 52.76 -6.66
C TRP A 50 -28.79 53.24 -6.30
N SER A 51 -28.66 54.11 -5.30
CA SER A 51 -27.36 54.59 -4.83
C SER A 51 -26.51 53.46 -4.28
N GLN A 52 -27.10 52.52 -3.53
CA GLN A 52 -26.38 51.37 -2.99
C GLN A 52 -25.81 50.49 -4.12
N TRP A 53 -26.63 50.13 -5.11
CA TRP A 53 -26.21 49.29 -6.23
C TRP A 53 -25.16 49.97 -7.11
N VAL A 54 -25.39 51.25 -7.48
CA VAL A 54 -24.48 52.01 -8.35
C VAL A 54 -23.16 52.28 -7.64
N PHE A 55 -23.19 52.69 -6.37
CA PHE A 55 -21.97 52.90 -5.59
C PHE A 55 -21.19 51.61 -5.42
N ALA A 56 -21.84 50.51 -5.00
CA ALA A 56 -21.15 49.24 -4.79
C ALA A 56 -20.50 48.74 -6.07
N LEU A 57 -21.20 48.80 -7.22
CA LEU A 57 -20.63 48.38 -8.50
C LEU A 57 -19.44 49.24 -8.94
N LEU A 58 -19.59 50.57 -8.92
CA LEU A 58 -18.53 51.49 -9.36
C LEU A 58 -17.30 51.38 -8.47
N VAL A 59 -17.49 51.32 -7.15
CA VAL A 59 -16.38 51.24 -6.20
C VAL A 59 -15.73 49.87 -6.22
N SER A 60 -16.47 48.76 -6.41
CA SER A 60 -15.85 47.44 -6.56
C SER A 60 -14.93 47.35 -7.76
N VAL A 61 -15.36 47.90 -8.90
CA VAL A 61 -14.53 47.93 -10.11
C VAL A 61 -13.30 48.82 -9.89
N ALA A 62 -13.49 50.01 -9.31
CA ALA A 62 -12.37 50.91 -9.00
C ALA A 62 -11.39 50.28 -7.99
N TRP A 63 -11.89 49.57 -6.98
CA TRP A 63 -11.09 48.88 -5.96
C TRP A 63 -10.19 47.82 -6.59
N ILE A 64 -10.75 46.95 -7.44
CA ILE A 64 -9.99 45.92 -8.14
C ILE A 64 -8.93 46.56 -9.06
N LEU A 65 -9.28 47.63 -9.78
CA LEU A 65 -8.33 48.32 -10.67
C LEU A 65 -7.19 49.01 -9.90
N ILE A 66 -7.49 49.65 -8.76
CA ILE A 66 -6.47 50.27 -7.90
C ILE A 66 -5.50 49.20 -7.38
N HIS A 67 -6.02 48.07 -6.91
CA HIS A 67 -5.18 46.96 -6.45
C HIS A 67 -4.38 46.29 -7.58
N LEU A 68 -4.87 46.28 -8.81
CA LEU A 68 -4.17 45.69 -9.96
C LEU A 68 -3.03 46.60 -10.49
N TYR A 69 -3.22 47.93 -10.48
CA TYR A 69 -2.33 48.87 -11.17
C TYR A 69 -1.55 49.83 -10.25
N LEU A 70 -2.12 50.27 -9.12
CA LEU A 70 -1.51 51.29 -8.25
C LEU A 70 -0.79 50.72 -7.04
N ILE A 71 -1.14 49.51 -6.60
CA ILE A 71 -0.55 48.86 -5.42
C ILE A 71 0.29 47.67 -5.91
N PRO A 72 1.56 47.88 -6.31
CA PRO A 72 2.45 46.76 -6.60
C PRO A 72 2.73 46.00 -5.30
N ARG A 73 2.24 44.75 -5.22
CA ARG A 73 2.71 43.77 -4.24
C ARG A 73 3.73 42.87 -4.94
N ASP A 74 5.01 43.09 -4.65
CA ASP A 74 6.13 42.38 -5.28
C ASP A 74 6.37 40.97 -4.74
N SER A 75 5.73 40.63 -3.60
CA SER A 75 5.70 39.29 -3.04
C SER A 75 4.30 38.98 -2.54
N VAL A 76 3.70 37.89 -3.03
CA VAL A 76 2.52 37.30 -2.41
C VAL A 76 3.06 36.45 -1.25
N PRO A 77 2.90 36.86 0.03
CA PRO A 77 3.32 36.02 1.15
C PRO A 77 2.61 34.68 1.02
N LEU A 78 3.34 33.60 1.26
CA LEU A 78 2.75 32.28 1.19
C LEU A 78 1.69 32.15 2.30
N LEU A 79 0.54 31.57 1.95
CA LEU A 79 -0.56 31.36 2.88
C LEU A 79 -0.10 30.62 4.15
N SER A 80 0.92 29.76 4.02
CA SER A 80 1.57 29.04 5.12
C SER A 80 2.33 29.95 6.09
N GLU A 81 3.03 30.99 5.61
CA GLU A 81 3.76 31.94 6.48
C GLU A 81 2.77 32.72 7.35
N ILE A 82 1.67 33.17 6.74
CA ILE A 82 0.57 33.86 7.43
C ILE A 82 -0.10 32.93 8.45
N MET A 83 -0.30 31.65 8.11
CA MET A 83 -0.89 30.67 9.01
C MET A 83 0.02 30.37 10.21
N LEU A 84 1.33 30.29 10.00
CA LEU A 84 2.32 29.99 11.05
C LEU A 84 2.53 31.20 11.99
N GLU A 85 2.43 32.42 11.46
CA GLU A 85 2.42 33.65 12.25
C GLU A 85 1.13 33.79 13.08
N GLN A 86 -0.03 33.56 12.46
CA GLN A 86 -1.34 33.63 13.13
C GLN A 86 -1.56 32.47 14.14
N GLN A 87 -0.91 31.33 13.95
CA GLN A 87 -0.91 30.23 14.93
C GLN A 87 -0.19 30.61 16.23
N LYS A 88 0.84 31.46 16.17
CA LYS A 88 1.53 31.98 17.37
C LYS A 88 0.65 32.94 18.17
N VAL A 89 -0.19 33.73 17.49
CA VAL A 89 -1.16 34.64 18.10
C VAL A 89 -2.24 33.88 18.87
N LEU A 90 -2.63 32.69 18.38
CA LEU A 90 -3.63 31.80 19.01
C LEU A 90 -3.23 31.26 20.39
N LEU A 91 -1.93 31.28 20.71
CA LEU A 91 -1.39 30.87 22.01
C LEU A 91 -1.31 32.04 23.01
N SER A 92 -1.64 33.27 22.59
CA SER A 92 -1.68 34.43 23.48
C SER A 92 -3.00 34.47 24.25
N SER A 93 -2.95 34.47 25.59
CA SER A 93 -4.16 34.48 26.43
C SER A 93 -4.77 35.88 26.62
N GLU A 94 -4.28 36.88 25.89
CA GLU A 94 -4.61 38.29 26.11
C GLU A 94 -5.79 38.80 25.26
N GLN A 95 -6.21 38.05 24.22
CA GLN A 95 -7.28 38.45 23.30
C GLN A 95 -8.46 37.47 23.31
N SER A 96 -9.67 37.95 23.01
CA SER A 96 -10.88 37.12 22.83
C SER A 96 -10.68 36.09 21.70
N VAL A 97 -11.09 34.84 21.94
CA VAL A 97 -10.95 33.74 20.97
C VAL A 97 -11.70 34.04 19.68
N LEU A 98 -12.88 34.64 19.78
CA LEU A 98 -13.69 35.05 18.64
C LEU A 98 -13.00 36.16 17.82
N ALA A 99 -12.33 37.10 18.47
CA ALA A 99 -11.55 38.13 17.79
C ALA A 99 -10.37 37.51 17.01
N GLN A 100 -9.65 36.56 17.62
CA GLN A 100 -8.54 35.84 16.98
C GLN A 100 -9.01 35.00 15.78
N ILE A 101 -10.16 34.33 15.90
CA ILE A 101 -10.76 33.57 14.79
C ILE A 101 -11.11 34.50 13.63
N ILE A 102 -11.76 35.63 13.92
CA ILE A 102 -12.13 36.62 12.89
C ILE A 102 -10.88 37.21 12.24
N ASP A 103 -9.85 37.51 13.03
CA ASP A 103 -8.59 38.01 12.51
C ASP A 103 -7.98 37.02 11.52
N ARG A 104 -7.81 35.77 11.94
CA ARG A 104 -7.25 34.70 11.10
C ARG A 104 -7.99 34.52 9.78
N TYR A 105 -9.33 34.49 9.79
CA TYR A 105 -10.11 34.36 8.56
C TYR A 105 -10.01 35.60 7.67
N THR A 106 -9.88 36.78 8.26
CA THR A 106 -9.70 38.04 7.53
C THR A 106 -8.33 38.06 6.85
N THR A 107 -7.26 37.66 7.55
CA THR A 107 -5.91 37.55 6.97
C THR A 107 -5.85 36.49 5.86
N TYR A 108 -6.50 35.33 6.07
CA TYR A 108 -6.64 34.29 5.05
C TYR A 108 -7.35 34.81 3.80
N TYR A 109 -8.48 35.49 3.98
CA TYR A 109 -9.23 36.08 2.88
C TYR A 109 -8.39 37.10 2.11
N ALA A 110 -7.64 37.97 2.81
CA ALA A 110 -6.74 38.94 2.19
C ALA A 110 -5.66 38.24 1.34
N ALA A 111 -5.03 37.20 1.87
CA ALA A 111 -4.01 36.43 1.15
C ALA A 111 -4.55 35.73 -0.10
N VAL A 112 -5.75 35.14 -0.02
CA VAL A 112 -6.42 34.53 -1.19
C VAL A 112 -6.76 35.58 -2.24
N MET A 113 -7.25 36.75 -1.81
CA MET A 113 -7.52 37.86 -2.72
C MET A 113 -6.26 38.35 -3.43
N ASP A 114 -5.15 38.49 -2.72
CA ASP A 114 -3.85 38.86 -3.30
C ASP A 114 -3.35 37.82 -4.31
N MET A 115 -3.40 36.53 -3.95
CA MET A 115 -2.99 35.43 -4.83
C MET A 115 -3.78 35.46 -6.14
N GLY A 116 -5.09 35.63 -6.07
CA GLY A 116 -5.86 35.63 -7.30
C GLY A 116 -5.79 36.96 -8.06
N LEU A 117 -5.53 38.10 -7.42
CA LEU A 117 -5.19 39.34 -8.13
C LEU A 117 -3.88 39.17 -8.91
N HIS A 118 -2.90 38.44 -8.36
CA HIS A 118 -1.70 38.05 -9.07
C HIS A 118 -2.01 37.12 -10.27
N ILE A 119 -2.89 36.12 -10.09
CA ILE A 119 -3.37 35.27 -11.20
C ILE A 119 -4.04 36.12 -12.28
N LEU A 120 -4.82 37.14 -11.93
CA LEU A 120 -5.46 38.05 -12.89
C LEU A 120 -4.45 38.91 -13.66
N LYS A 121 -3.33 39.25 -13.04
CA LYS A 121 -2.24 40.03 -13.66
C LYS A 121 -1.42 39.19 -14.64
N VAL A 122 -1.18 37.91 -14.32
CA VAL A 122 -0.33 36.99 -15.10
C VAL A 122 -1.15 36.21 -16.15
N SER A 123 -2.42 35.91 -15.85
CA SER A 123 -3.33 35.12 -16.69
C SER A 123 -4.62 35.90 -16.94
N SER A 124 -5.24 35.72 -18.11
CA SER A 124 -6.53 36.32 -18.46
C SER A 124 -7.71 35.60 -17.78
N GLY A 125 -7.61 35.42 -16.45
CA GLY A 125 -8.56 34.71 -15.59
C GLY A 125 -9.89 35.45 -15.41
N ARG A 126 -10.71 35.51 -16.46
CA ARG A 126 -12.04 36.17 -16.43
C ARG A 126 -12.93 35.65 -15.29
N LEU A 127 -12.85 34.35 -14.97
CA LEU A 127 -13.61 33.75 -13.88
C LEU A 127 -13.20 34.33 -12.52
N TYR A 128 -11.89 34.52 -12.29
CA TYR A 128 -11.41 35.11 -11.04
C TYR A 128 -11.85 36.57 -10.90
N PHE A 129 -11.81 37.35 -11.98
CA PHE A 129 -12.32 38.73 -11.97
C PHE A 129 -13.79 38.79 -11.54
N VAL A 130 -14.64 37.92 -12.10
CA VAL A 130 -16.06 37.86 -11.76
C VAL A 130 -16.25 37.49 -10.28
N MET A 131 -15.50 36.52 -9.77
CA MET A 131 -15.58 36.11 -8.37
C MET A 131 -15.10 37.22 -7.42
N ALA A 132 -13.97 37.86 -7.71
CA ALA A 132 -13.46 38.98 -6.94
C ALA A 132 -14.43 40.17 -6.95
N LEU A 133 -15.05 40.45 -8.10
CA LEU A 133 -16.08 41.48 -8.23
C LEU A 133 -17.30 41.18 -7.37
N LEU A 134 -17.80 39.93 -7.36
CA LEU A 134 -18.96 39.55 -6.56
C LEU A 134 -18.71 39.70 -5.06
N VAL A 135 -17.53 39.27 -4.57
CA VAL A 135 -17.23 39.35 -3.14
C VAL A 135 -17.00 40.80 -2.70
N THR A 136 -16.23 41.58 -3.46
CA THR A 136 -16.02 43.01 -3.17
C THR A 136 -17.33 43.79 -3.26
N PHE A 137 -18.20 43.46 -4.23
CA PHE A 137 -19.54 44.04 -4.35
C PHE A 137 -20.40 43.78 -3.11
N ALA A 138 -20.44 42.54 -2.61
CA ALA A 138 -21.21 42.20 -1.42
C ALA A 138 -20.70 42.97 -0.17
N ALA A 139 -19.39 43.11 -0.02
CA ALA A 139 -18.78 43.86 1.08
C ALA A 139 -19.12 45.35 1.00
N LEU A 140 -18.94 45.97 -0.17
CA LEU A 140 -19.20 47.40 -0.38
C LEU A 140 -20.69 47.75 -0.38
N ALA A 141 -21.57 46.84 -0.83
CA ALA A 141 -23.01 46.98 -0.70
C ALA A 141 -23.44 46.98 0.78
N SER A 142 -22.82 46.13 1.60
CA SER A 142 -23.06 46.11 3.05
C SER A 142 -22.59 47.40 3.73
N PHE A 143 -21.44 47.94 3.30
CA PHE A 143 -20.96 49.25 3.77
C PHE A 143 -21.89 50.39 3.34
N ALA A 144 -22.35 50.40 2.09
CA ALA A 144 -23.32 51.38 1.59
C ALA A 144 -24.65 51.31 2.35
N ASN A 145 -25.11 50.11 2.71
CA ASN A 145 -26.29 49.90 3.55
C ASN A 145 -26.12 50.52 4.95
N ALA A 146 -24.93 50.40 5.55
CA ALA A 146 -24.65 51.06 6.83
C ALA A 146 -24.65 52.59 6.70
N LEU A 147 -24.05 53.13 5.64
CA LEU A 147 -24.05 54.58 5.36
C LEU A 147 -25.45 55.13 5.05
N SER A 148 -26.30 54.30 4.44
CA SER A 148 -27.68 54.65 4.11
C SER A 148 -28.50 55.08 5.32
N ALA A 149 -28.22 54.52 6.50
CA ALA A 149 -28.87 54.91 7.74
C ALA A 149 -28.63 56.40 8.07
N PHE A 150 -27.45 56.95 7.77
CA PHE A 150 -27.14 58.35 8.06
C PHE A 150 -27.77 59.34 7.08
N LEU A 151 -28.21 58.88 5.91
CA LEU A 151 -28.90 59.70 4.90
C LEU A 151 -30.40 59.84 5.18
N ILE A 152 -30.99 58.90 5.91
CA ILE A 152 -32.41 58.94 6.27
C ILE A 152 -32.64 60.14 7.20
N PRO A 153 -33.54 61.09 6.86
CA PRO A 153 -33.83 62.22 7.73
C PRO A 153 -34.28 61.76 9.12
N ALA A 154 -33.81 62.43 10.17
CA ALA A 154 -34.18 62.14 11.57
C ALA A 154 -35.71 62.11 11.82
N LYS A 155 -36.47 62.83 10.99
CA LYS A 155 -37.94 62.82 11.02
C LYS A 155 -38.50 61.46 10.62
N GLU A 156 -37.95 60.79 9.61
CA GLU A 156 -38.47 59.52 9.09
C GLU A 156 -38.28 58.34 10.07
N TYR A 157 -37.24 58.38 10.91
CA TYR A 157 -37.05 57.40 11.98
C TYR A 157 -38.23 57.34 12.98
N ARG A 158 -38.99 58.43 13.11
CA ARG A 158 -40.18 58.48 13.98
C ARG A 158 -41.28 57.55 13.50
N ARG A 159 -41.31 57.19 12.21
CA ARG A 159 -42.29 56.24 11.65
C ARG A 159 -42.12 54.82 12.20
N ILE A 160 -40.93 54.45 12.71
CA ILE A 160 -40.69 53.14 13.33
C ILE A 160 -41.49 52.99 14.63
N ALA A 161 -41.71 54.10 15.35
CA ALA A 161 -42.41 54.13 16.64
C ALA A 161 -43.93 54.36 16.53
N VAL A 162 -44.47 54.36 15.30
CA VAL A 162 -45.86 54.68 14.98
C VAL A 162 -46.43 53.55 14.11
N PRO A 163 -47.71 53.15 14.28
CA PRO A 163 -48.32 52.14 13.42
C PRO A 163 -48.20 52.50 11.93
N LEU A 164 -47.96 51.49 11.08
CA LEU A 164 -47.76 51.68 9.64
C LEU A 164 -48.94 52.43 9.03
N ALA A 165 -48.71 53.66 8.58
CA ALA A 165 -49.70 54.49 7.91
C ALA A 165 -49.07 55.24 6.74
N GLU A 166 -49.72 55.20 5.58
CA GLU A 166 -49.26 55.85 4.33
C GLU A 166 -49.61 57.36 4.32
N LYS A 167 -49.37 58.06 5.43
CA LYS A 167 -49.61 59.50 5.57
C LYS A 167 -48.36 60.29 5.16
N LEU A 168 -48.57 61.40 4.43
CA LEU A 168 -47.49 62.27 3.95
C LEU A 168 -46.74 62.96 5.11
N GLU A 169 -47.48 63.37 6.14
CA GLU A 169 -46.91 64.02 7.34
C GLU A 169 -46.48 62.99 8.39
N VAL A 170 -45.27 63.18 8.92
CA VAL A 170 -44.74 62.34 10.01
C VAL A 170 -45.29 62.84 11.35
N PRO A 171 -46.07 62.03 12.09
CA PRO A 171 -46.60 62.44 13.39
C PRO A 171 -45.48 62.62 14.43
N THR A 172 -45.68 63.56 15.35
CA THR A 172 -44.78 63.77 16.49
C THR A 172 -44.93 62.60 17.47
N VAL A 173 -43.80 62.07 17.93
CA VAL A 173 -43.76 61.02 18.95
C VAL A 173 -43.69 61.70 20.31
N GLY A 174 -44.55 61.31 21.25
CA GLY A 174 -44.51 61.81 22.62
C GLY A 174 -43.22 61.39 23.34
N PHE A 175 -42.75 62.23 24.26
CA PHE A 175 -41.48 62.04 25.00
C PHE A 175 -41.38 60.66 25.68
N GLU A 176 -42.49 60.14 26.20
CA GLU A 176 -42.56 58.83 26.85
C GLU A 176 -42.22 57.66 25.91
N LYS A 177 -42.75 57.66 24.68
CA LYS A 177 -42.48 56.58 23.71
C LYS A 177 -41.05 56.65 23.16
N SER A 178 -40.53 57.86 22.93
CA SER A 178 -39.15 58.04 22.49
C SER A 178 -38.12 57.67 23.58
N SER A 179 -38.41 58.01 24.84
CA SER A 179 -37.53 57.67 25.97
C SER A 179 -37.56 56.17 26.26
N ALA A 180 -38.71 55.51 26.17
CA ALA A 180 -38.81 54.05 26.29
C ALA A 180 -38.02 53.33 25.19
N LEU A 181 -38.17 53.74 23.93
CA LEU A 181 -37.40 53.15 22.83
C LEU A 181 -35.89 53.42 22.97
N GLY A 182 -35.51 54.64 23.35
CA GLY A 182 -34.12 55.00 23.63
C GLY A 182 -33.52 54.16 24.77
N ALA A 183 -34.27 53.96 25.85
CA ALA A 183 -33.87 53.11 26.97
C ALA A 183 -33.73 51.64 26.54
N MET A 184 -34.66 51.10 25.75
CA MET A 184 -34.55 49.75 25.20
C MET A 184 -33.33 49.58 24.30
N CYS A 185 -33.06 50.56 23.42
CA CYS A 185 -31.86 50.55 22.58
C CYS A 185 -30.59 50.64 23.42
N ALA A 186 -30.56 51.48 24.46
CA ALA A 186 -29.42 51.60 25.36
C ALA A 186 -29.18 50.32 26.16
N VAL A 187 -30.25 49.68 26.67
CA VAL A 187 -30.16 48.38 27.35
C VAL A 187 -29.66 47.30 26.37
N GLY A 188 -30.21 47.27 25.16
CA GLY A 188 -29.79 46.36 24.10
C GLY A 188 -28.30 46.50 23.74
N LEU A 189 -27.85 47.73 23.48
CA LEU A 189 -26.49 48.00 23.01
C LEU A 189 -25.44 47.96 24.12
N CYS A 190 -25.75 48.46 25.32
CA CYS A 190 -24.77 48.59 26.40
C CYS A 190 -24.71 47.37 27.33
N PHE A 191 -25.79 46.59 27.44
CA PHE A 191 -25.86 45.47 28.39
C PHE A 191 -26.06 44.13 27.68
N ILE A 192 -27.07 44.01 26.83
CA ILE A 192 -27.39 42.73 26.18
C ILE A 192 -26.31 42.35 25.16
N TYR A 193 -25.91 43.28 24.28
CA TYR A 193 -24.95 43.00 23.23
C TYR A 193 -23.56 42.61 23.76
N PRO A 194 -22.95 43.33 24.73
CA PRO A 194 -21.67 42.92 25.31
C PRO A 194 -21.76 41.62 26.10
N ALA A 195 -22.84 41.41 26.87
CA ALA A 195 -23.06 40.17 27.61
C ALA A 195 -23.18 38.96 26.68
N LEU A 196 -23.91 39.11 25.56
CA LEU A 196 -24.02 38.08 24.54
C LEU A 196 -22.67 37.80 23.87
N ALA A 197 -21.89 38.85 23.56
CA ALA A 197 -20.55 38.69 22.97
C ALA A 197 -19.62 37.89 23.89
N ILE A 198 -19.60 38.19 25.19
CA ILE A 198 -18.82 37.44 26.20
C ILE A 198 -19.31 35.99 26.30
N TYR A 199 -20.63 35.77 26.33
CA TYR A 199 -21.20 34.42 26.39
C TYR A 199 -20.83 33.58 25.17
N VAL A 200 -20.91 34.15 23.96
CA VAL A 200 -20.50 33.45 22.73
C VAL A 200 -19.00 33.17 22.74
N ASP A 201 -18.17 34.13 23.15
CA ASP A 201 -16.71 33.96 23.23
C ASP A 201 -16.32 32.81 24.17
N THR A 202 -16.91 32.76 25.36
CA THR A 202 -16.68 31.67 26.33
C THR A 202 -17.20 30.31 25.83
N LEU A 203 -18.36 30.27 25.17
CA LEU A 203 -18.90 29.04 24.58
C LEU A 203 -17.97 28.49 23.49
N VAL A 204 -17.46 29.36 22.62
CA VAL A 204 -16.50 28.99 21.56
C VAL A 204 -15.17 28.55 22.17
N ALA A 205 -14.63 29.30 23.15
CA ALA A 205 -13.40 28.94 23.85
C ALA A 205 -13.49 27.57 24.54
N SER A 206 -14.65 27.22 25.11
CA SER A 206 -14.86 25.94 25.80
C SER A 206 -14.98 24.73 24.86
N LYS A 207 -15.46 24.95 23.62
CA LYS A 207 -15.75 23.87 22.66
C LYS A 207 -14.63 23.63 21.67
N VAL A 208 -13.78 24.63 21.43
CA VAL A 208 -12.77 24.51 20.39
C VAL A 208 -11.41 24.27 21.01
N SER A 209 -10.95 23.02 20.95
CA SER A 209 -9.60 22.65 21.37
C SER A 209 -8.60 22.94 20.25
N ALA A 210 -7.35 23.28 20.60
CA ALA A 210 -6.26 23.46 19.63
C ALA A 210 -6.10 22.26 18.68
N ARG A 211 -6.54 21.07 19.12
CA ARG A 211 -6.52 19.82 18.34
C ARG A 211 -7.57 19.77 17.21
N ASP A 212 -8.76 20.32 17.42
CA ASP A 212 -9.82 20.33 16.41
C ASP A 212 -9.47 21.31 15.28
N PHE A 213 -8.80 22.42 15.63
CA PHE A 213 -8.25 23.35 14.64
C PHE A 213 -7.16 22.72 13.77
N ALA A 214 -6.24 21.94 14.37
CA ALA A 214 -5.19 21.25 13.61
C ALA A 214 -5.76 20.20 12.63
N GLN A 215 -6.85 19.51 12.99
CA GLN A 215 -7.52 18.55 12.10
C GLN A 215 -8.23 19.23 10.92
N PHE A 216 -8.89 20.37 11.13
CA PHE A 216 -9.43 21.16 10.02
C PHE A 216 -8.33 21.73 9.11
N GLU A 217 -7.16 22.03 9.65
CA GLU A 217 -6.01 22.52 8.88
C GLU A 217 -5.40 21.41 8.00
N LEU A 218 -5.34 20.18 8.51
CA LEU A 218 -4.95 18.97 7.76
C LEU A 218 -5.91 18.66 6.60
N ALA A 219 -7.20 19.00 6.71
CA ALA A 219 -8.17 18.79 5.64
C ALA A 219 -8.00 19.79 4.46
N ILE A 220 -7.28 20.89 4.66
CA ILE A 220 -7.04 21.94 3.65
C ILE A 220 -5.63 21.82 3.04
N LYS A 221 -4.67 21.20 3.74
CA LYS A 221 -3.32 20.93 3.21
C LYS A 221 -3.33 19.63 2.38
N PRO A 222 -3.07 19.66 1.07
CA PRO A 222 -2.91 18.43 0.30
C PRO A 222 -1.71 17.65 0.84
N GLN A 223 -1.92 16.37 1.15
CA GLN A 223 -0.88 15.47 1.64
C GLN A 223 -0.09 14.91 0.44
N VAL A 224 1.23 14.95 0.52
CA VAL A 224 2.14 14.40 -0.50
C VAL A 224 3.15 13.48 0.14
N GLU A 225 3.46 12.41 -0.55
CA GLU A 225 4.45 11.42 -0.13
C GLU A 225 5.77 11.76 -0.81
N LYS A 226 6.88 11.79 -0.05
CA LYS A 226 8.21 12.02 -0.62
C LYS A 226 8.98 10.70 -0.72
N PHE A 227 9.43 10.38 -1.93
CA PHE A 227 10.33 9.26 -2.22
C PHE A 227 11.56 9.78 -2.97
N GLU A 228 12.77 9.46 -2.50
CA GLU A 228 14.05 9.79 -3.17
C GLU A 228 14.11 11.24 -3.71
N ASN A 229 13.69 12.20 -2.90
CA ASN A 229 13.71 13.61 -3.26
C ASN A 229 12.72 14.03 -4.39
N ARG A 230 11.76 13.16 -4.71
CA ARG A 230 10.61 13.41 -5.60
C ARG A 230 9.30 13.31 -4.81
N TYR A 231 8.26 13.97 -5.29
CA TYR A 231 6.99 14.12 -4.58
C TYR A 231 5.87 13.41 -5.32
N TYR A 232 4.98 12.76 -4.57
CA TYR A 232 3.93 11.92 -5.11
C TYR A 232 2.60 12.20 -4.42
N LYS A 233 1.48 11.93 -5.11
CA LYS A 233 0.14 12.01 -4.54
C LYS A 233 -0.02 11.07 -3.34
N ALA A 234 -0.78 11.46 -2.33
CA ALA A 234 -1.15 10.60 -1.21
C ALA A 234 -1.80 9.28 -1.69
N GLY A 235 -1.45 8.15 -1.07
CA GLY A 235 -1.92 6.81 -1.42
C GLY A 235 -1.08 6.09 -2.49
N THR A 236 0.01 6.70 -2.96
CA THR A 236 0.93 6.08 -3.92
C THR A 236 1.64 4.89 -3.28
N ARG A 237 2.08 5.03 -2.02
CA ARG A 237 2.67 3.96 -1.23
C ARG A 237 1.73 2.76 -1.07
N ASP A 238 0.48 3.00 -0.67
CA ASP A 238 -0.49 1.92 -0.45
C ASP A 238 -0.76 1.16 -1.75
N SER A 239 -0.80 1.88 -2.87
CA SER A 239 -0.96 1.29 -4.20
C SER A 239 0.24 0.43 -4.60
N LEU A 240 1.47 0.87 -4.29
CA LEU A 240 2.69 0.07 -4.49
C LEU A 240 2.70 -1.19 -3.60
N HIS A 241 2.31 -1.08 -2.34
CA HIS A 241 2.19 -2.22 -1.44
C HIS A 241 1.11 -3.22 -1.91
N ALA A 242 -0.05 -2.73 -2.35
CA ALA A 242 -1.11 -3.59 -2.87
C ALA A 242 -0.64 -4.36 -4.12
N LEU A 243 0.08 -3.70 -5.02
CA LEU A 243 0.68 -4.33 -6.21
C LEU A 243 1.73 -5.39 -5.83
N ALA A 244 2.53 -5.11 -4.80
CA ALA A 244 3.51 -6.06 -4.28
C ALA A 244 2.85 -7.30 -3.66
N ILE A 245 1.78 -7.12 -2.87
CA ILE A 245 1.02 -8.20 -2.26
C ILE A 245 0.36 -9.09 -3.32
N ASP A 246 -0.26 -8.52 -4.36
CA ASP A 246 -0.85 -9.30 -5.46
C ASP A 246 0.22 -10.11 -6.20
N THR A 247 1.38 -9.53 -6.45
CA THR A 247 2.51 -10.20 -7.11
C THR A 247 3.01 -11.37 -6.27
N LEU A 248 3.18 -11.18 -4.95
CA LEU A 248 3.59 -12.23 -4.01
C LEU A 248 2.57 -13.37 -3.95
N ALA A 249 1.28 -13.05 -3.88
CA ALA A 249 0.21 -14.06 -3.82
C ALA A 249 0.20 -14.96 -5.07
N ARG A 250 0.40 -14.39 -6.26
CA ARG A 250 0.49 -15.15 -7.52
C ARG A 250 1.72 -16.06 -7.57
N GLN A 251 2.85 -15.62 -7.02
CA GLN A 251 4.07 -16.42 -6.96
C GLN A 251 3.95 -17.59 -5.97
N GLN A 252 3.33 -17.36 -4.81
CA GLN A 252 3.06 -18.40 -3.82
C GLN A 252 2.20 -19.54 -4.40
N GLN A 253 1.17 -19.23 -5.20
CA GLN A 253 0.36 -20.24 -5.89
C GLN A 253 1.19 -21.14 -6.81
N GLY A 254 2.18 -20.56 -7.52
CA GLY A 254 3.12 -21.31 -8.34
C GLY A 254 4.00 -22.25 -7.51
N MET A 255 4.48 -21.78 -6.36
CA MET A 255 5.31 -22.58 -5.45
C MET A 255 4.57 -23.76 -4.82
N GLU A 256 3.33 -23.55 -4.37
CA GLU A 256 2.49 -24.64 -3.86
C GLU A 256 2.25 -25.74 -4.91
N LEU A 257 2.07 -25.35 -6.17
CA LEU A 257 1.91 -26.30 -7.27
C LEU A 257 3.20 -27.12 -7.49
N LEU A 258 4.36 -26.46 -7.47
CA LEU A 258 5.66 -27.13 -7.62
C LEU A 258 5.94 -28.09 -6.49
N GLU A 259 5.64 -27.72 -5.24
CA GLU A 259 5.82 -28.59 -4.09
C GLU A 259 4.97 -29.86 -4.20
N LYS A 260 3.67 -29.71 -4.51
CA LYS A 260 2.75 -30.85 -4.70
C LYS A 260 3.22 -31.79 -5.80
N GLN A 261 3.69 -31.26 -6.92
CA GLN A 261 4.18 -32.07 -8.04
C GLN A 261 5.53 -32.74 -7.74
N MET A 262 6.40 -32.10 -6.97
CA MET A 262 7.64 -32.72 -6.51
C MET A 262 7.35 -33.86 -5.54
N ASP A 263 6.41 -33.68 -4.60
CA ASP A 263 5.98 -34.73 -3.68
C ASP A 263 5.44 -35.95 -4.43
N GLU A 264 4.65 -35.71 -5.48
CA GLU A 264 4.14 -36.74 -6.37
C GLU A 264 5.25 -37.43 -7.16
N ALA A 265 6.23 -36.69 -7.69
CA ALA A 265 7.37 -37.26 -8.40
C ALA A 265 8.18 -38.21 -7.52
N TYR A 266 8.45 -37.81 -6.27
CA TYR A 266 9.12 -38.69 -5.31
C TYR A 266 8.29 -39.91 -4.93
N ARG A 267 6.96 -39.79 -4.86
CA ARG A 267 6.07 -40.93 -4.62
C ARG A 267 6.13 -41.96 -5.74
N VAL A 268 6.15 -41.51 -7.00
CA VAL A 268 6.33 -42.41 -8.16
C VAL A 268 7.71 -43.07 -8.12
N MET A 269 8.76 -42.33 -7.77
CA MET A 269 10.13 -42.88 -7.62
C MET A 269 10.21 -43.92 -6.49
N GLU A 270 9.56 -43.70 -5.35
CA GLU A 270 9.44 -44.70 -4.28
C GLU A 270 8.70 -45.96 -4.75
N GLY A 271 7.66 -45.80 -5.59
CA GLY A 271 6.94 -46.93 -6.19
C GLY A 271 7.79 -47.78 -7.15
N ASN A 272 8.81 -47.18 -7.77
CA ASN A 272 9.73 -47.90 -8.66
C ASN A 272 10.76 -48.76 -7.91
N VAL A 273 10.88 -48.63 -6.58
CA VAL A 273 11.84 -49.42 -5.78
C VAL A 273 11.50 -50.90 -5.82
N ASP A 274 10.23 -51.27 -5.76
CA ASP A 274 9.82 -52.67 -5.77
C ASP A 274 10.12 -53.33 -7.13
N ALA A 275 9.87 -52.61 -8.23
CA ALA A 275 10.24 -53.07 -9.58
C ALA A 275 11.76 -53.26 -9.74
N TYR A 276 12.57 -52.41 -9.10
CA TYR A 276 14.02 -52.59 -9.07
C TYR A 276 14.42 -53.85 -8.30
N LEU A 277 13.83 -54.10 -7.14
CA LEU A 277 14.12 -55.28 -6.33
C LEU A 277 13.70 -56.56 -7.05
N ASP A 278 12.54 -56.57 -7.70
CA ASP A 278 12.09 -57.72 -8.50
C ASP A 278 13.06 -58.02 -9.66
N ALA A 279 13.58 -56.99 -10.32
CA ALA A 279 14.61 -57.15 -11.35
C ALA A 279 15.95 -57.61 -10.75
N TYR A 280 16.36 -57.05 -9.61
CA TYR A 280 17.62 -57.34 -8.92
C TYR A 280 17.71 -58.79 -8.43
N TYR A 281 16.61 -59.30 -7.85
CA TYR A 281 16.47 -60.69 -7.40
C TYR A 281 15.96 -61.62 -8.50
N SER A 282 16.04 -61.24 -9.78
CA SER A 282 15.68 -62.15 -10.88
C SER A 282 16.82 -63.10 -11.26
N LEU A 283 16.48 -64.29 -11.76
CA LEU A 283 17.46 -65.29 -12.22
C LEU A 283 18.42 -64.74 -13.30
N PRO A 284 17.96 -64.03 -14.35
CA PRO A 284 18.86 -63.44 -15.34
C PRO A 284 19.79 -62.37 -14.74
N ALA A 285 19.31 -61.61 -13.76
CA ALA A 285 20.12 -60.60 -13.08
C ALA A 285 21.22 -61.23 -12.23
N GLU A 286 21.01 -62.44 -11.69
CA GLU A 286 22.04 -63.16 -10.94
C GLU A 286 23.28 -63.48 -11.81
N TYR A 287 23.09 -64.08 -13.00
CA TYR A 287 24.18 -64.35 -13.94
C TYR A 287 24.92 -63.07 -14.35
N MET A 288 24.16 -61.99 -14.53
CA MET A 288 24.66 -60.68 -14.87
C MET A 288 25.48 -60.03 -13.73
N ARG A 289 25.05 -60.21 -12.48
CA ARG A 289 25.79 -59.77 -11.28
C ARG A 289 27.08 -60.55 -11.10
N LEU A 290 27.07 -61.87 -11.34
CA LEU A 290 28.28 -62.71 -11.33
C LEU A 290 29.30 -62.27 -12.39
N ALA A 291 28.85 -62.03 -13.63
CA ALA A 291 29.73 -61.51 -14.68
C ALA A 291 30.32 -60.14 -14.30
N ALA A 292 29.50 -59.24 -13.75
CA ALA A 292 29.94 -57.91 -13.31
C ALA A 292 30.92 -57.97 -12.12
N LEU A 293 30.79 -58.96 -11.23
CA LEU A 293 31.73 -59.21 -10.14
C LEU A 293 33.10 -59.62 -10.70
N LEU A 294 33.13 -60.54 -11.67
CA LEU A 294 34.37 -61.00 -12.33
C LEU A 294 35.09 -59.88 -13.08
N SER A 295 34.35 -58.94 -13.66
CA SER A 295 34.90 -57.76 -14.35
C SER A 295 35.13 -56.55 -13.43
N ASN A 296 35.01 -56.70 -12.10
CA ASN A 296 35.15 -55.62 -11.12
C ASN A 296 34.25 -54.38 -11.39
N SER A 297 33.08 -54.60 -11.99
CA SER A 297 32.11 -53.55 -12.39
C SER A 297 30.76 -53.67 -11.66
N LEU A 298 30.66 -54.57 -10.67
CA LEU A 298 29.42 -54.86 -9.95
C LEU A 298 28.78 -53.61 -9.33
N GLU A 299 29.52 -52.79 -8.60
CA GLU A 299 28.99 -51.59 -7.95
C GLU A 299 28.48 -50.55 -8.96
N SER A 300 29.22 -50.36 -10.06
CA SER A 300 28.81 -49.49 -11.17
C SER A 300 27.52 -49.98 -11.82
N ARG A 301 27.39 -51.30 -12.02
CA ARG A 301 26.18 -51.90 -12.58
C ARG A 301 24.97 -51.77 -11.68
N ILE A 302 25.11 -52.08 -10.38
CA ILE A 302 24.04 -51.91 -9.39
C ILE A 302 23.57 -50.45 -9.37
N SER A 303 24.51 -49.49 -9.43
CA SER A 303 24.22 -48.06 -9.50
C SER A 303 23.45 -47.68 -10.77
N ALA A 304 23.86 -48.20 -11.93
CA ALA A 304 23.24 -47.92 -13.21
C ALA A 304 21.81 -48.52 -13.29
N ASP A 305 21.63 -49.76 -12.86
CA ASP A 305 20.34 -50.44 -12.86
C ASP A 305 19.36 -49.77 -11.88
N LEU A 306 19.84 -49.35 -10.71
CA LEU A 306 19.05 -48.58 -9.75
C LEU A 306 18.64 -47.22 -10.34
N THR A 307 19.58 -46.46 -10.91
CA THR A 307 19.30 -45.16 -11.54
C THR A 307 18.27 -45.29 -12.66
N ARG A 308 18.43 -46.29 -13.53
CA ARG A 308 17.53 -46.56 -14.64
C ARG A 308 16.12 -46.90 -14.16
N THR A 309 16.00 -47.78 -13.16
CA THR A 309 14.70 -48.25 -12.68
C THR A 309 13.97 -47.15 -11.92
N LEU A 310 14.66 -46.41 -11.05
CA LEU A 310 14.07 -45.27 -10.33
C LEU A 310 13.53 -44.18 -11.28
N ASN A 311 14.16 -43.99 -12.44
CA ASN A 311 13.70 -43.06 -13.48
C ASN A 311 12.63 -43.62 -14.43
N SER A 312 12.15 -44.85 -14.23
CA SER A 312 11.11 -45.43 -15.09
C SER A 312 9.80 -44.64 -14.98
N GLY A 313 9.20 -44.31 -16.12
CA GLY A 313 7.98 -43.50 -16.20
C GLY A 313 8.19 -41.99 -16.04
N GLU A 314 9.46 -41.52 -16.06
CA GLU A 314 9.84 -40.11 -15.95
C GLU A 314 9.16 -39.37 -14.78
N PRO A 315 9.43 -39.73 -13.51
CA PRO A 315 8.69 -39.23 -12.35
C PRO A 315 8.61 -37.70 -12.26
N PHE A 316 9.65 -37.00 -12.72
CA PHE A 316 9.76 -35.54 -12.66
C PHE A 316 9.25 -34.80 -13.91
N ALA A 317 8.79 -35.47 -14.97
CA ALA A 317 8.40 -34.80 -16.22
C ALA A 317 7.32 -33.72 -16.03
N ARG A 318 6.32 -33.99 -15.16
CA ARG A 318 5.27 -33.01 -14.83
C ARG A 318 5.82 -31.82 -14.04
N PHE A 319 6.67 -32.10 -13.05
CA PHE A 319 7.34 -31.08 -12.26
C PHE A 319 8.21 -30.16 -13.14
N GLU A 320 9.01 -30.73 -14.05
CA GLU A 320 9.84 -29.97 -14.98
C GLU A 320 9.01 -29.05 -15.88
N LYS A 321 7.87 -29.54 -16.39
CA LYS A 321 6.96 -28.74 -17.20
C LYS A 321 6.38 -27.56 -16.41
N SER A 322 5.93 -27.79 -15.18
CA SER A 322 5.38 -26.73 -14.33
C SER A 322 6.45 -25.77 -13.85
N LEU A 323 7.67 -26.25 -13.58
CA LEU A 323 8.81 -25.41 -13.21
C LEU A 323 9.12 -24.39 -14.31
N ARG A 324 9.10 -24.82 -15.59
CA ARG A 324 9.24 -23.89 -16.71
C ARG A 324 8.09 -22.89 -16.79
N ALA A 325 6.86 -23.36 -16.65
CA ALA A 325 5.68 -22.49 -16.70
C ALA A 325 5.69 -21.44 -15.59
N VAL A 326 5.99 -21.85 -14.35
CA VAL A 326 6.10 -20.96 -13.19
C VAL A 326 7.29 -20.01 -13.33
N SER A 327 8.44 -20.49 -13.82
CA SER A 327 9.60 -19.62 -14.08
C SER A 327 9.30 -18.54 -15.12
N GLU A 328 8.63 -18.91 -16.22
CA GLU A 328 8.24 -17.95 -17.27
C GLU A 328 7.20 -16.96 -16.75
N GLN A 329 6.19 -17.46 -16.05
CA GLN A 329 5.16 -16.63 -15.42
C GLN A 329 5.76 -15.65 -14.41
N ASN A 330 6.72 -16.08 -13.60
CA ASN A 330 7.41 -15.22 -12.63
C ASN A 330 8.22 -14.12 -13.32
N HIS A 331 8.89 -14.44 -14.43
CA HIS A 331 9.60 -13.42 -15.22
C HIS A 331 8.65 -12.36 -15.78
N ILE A 332 7.49 -12.78 -16.29
CA ILE A 332 6.43 -11.87 -16.76
C ILE A 332 5.88 -11.05 -15.59
N LEU A 333 5.61 -11.66 -14.45
CA LEU A 333 5.10 -10.98 -13.25
C LEU A 333 6.09 -9.92 -12.76
N GLU A 334 7.39 -10.21 -12.70
CA GLU A 334 8.42 -9.24 -12.33
C GLU A 334 8.54 -8.08 -13.32
N ALA A 335 8.46 -8.37 -14.62
CA ALA A 335 8.45 -7.34 -15.64
C ALA A 335 7.21 -6.44 -15.50
N SER A 336 6.02 -7.05 -15.32
CA SER A 336 4.75 -6.34 -15.17
C SER A 336 4.70 -5.51 -13.88
N PHE A 337 5.22 -6.04 -12.76
CA PHE A 337 5.32 -5.33 -11.49
C PHE A 337 6.20 -4.08 -11.64
N ARG A 338 7.37 -4.23 -12.27
CA ARG A 338 8.29 -3.12 -12.51
C ARG A 338 7.68 -2.07 -13.44
N GLU A 339 7.04 -2.49 -14.52
CA GLU A 339 6.37 -1.57 -15.45
C GLU A 339 5.21 -0.83 -14.77
N ALA A 340 4.35 -1.56 -14.06
CA ALA A 340 3.21 -0.98 -13.34
C ALA A 340 3.67 -0.05 -12.20
N SER A 341 4.74 -0.40 -11.48
CA SER A 341 5.33 0.46 -10.45
C SER A 341 5.89 1.75 -11.06
N LEU A 342 6.65 1.66 -12.15
CA LEU A 342 7.18 2.83 -12.85
C LEU A 342 6.07 3.72 -13.40
N LYS A 343 5.02 3.11 -13.97
CA LYS A 343 3.85 3.83 -14.46
C LYS A 343 3.11 4.54 -13.34
N LEU A 344 2.86 3.84 -12.23
CA LEU A 344 2.17 4.40 -11.07
C LEU A 344 2.96 5.56 -10.45
N LEU A 345 4.29 5.41 -10.34
CA LEU A 345 5.17 6.49 -9.91
C LEU A 345 5.11 7.68 -10.87
N LYS A 346 5.14 7.45 -12.19
CA LYS A 346 5.06 8.51 -13.20
C LYS A 346 3.71 9.24 -13.19
N ASP A 347 2.60 8.52 -13.06
CA ASP A 347 1.24 9.06 -13.09
C ASP A 347 0.90 9.83 -11.79
N ASN A 348 1.56 9.47 -10.69
CA ASN A 348 1.38 10.10 -9.38
C ASN A 348 2.48 11.11 -9.01
N GLU A 349 3.48 11.31 -9.87
CA GLU A 349 4.51 12.32 -9.64
C GLU A 349 3.88 13.72 -9.65
N VAL A 350 4.22 14.50 -8.63
CA VAL A 350 3.80 15.88 -8.47
C VAL A 350 5.06 16.75 -8.52
N SER A 351 4.96 17.91 -9.17
CA SER A 351 6.02 18.92 -9.15
C SER A 351 6.39 19.28 -7.72
N MET A 352 7.64 19.71 -7.51
CA MET A 352 8.11 20.10 -6.18
C MET A 352 7.09 21.03 -5.52
N PRO A 353 6.54 20.64 -4.36
CA PRO A 353 5.63 21.49 -3.62
C PRO A 353 6.33 22.82 -3.30
N GLU A 354 5.96 23.89 -4.01
CA GLU A 354 6.51 25.23 -3.80
C GLU A 354 5.83 25.89 -2.61
N GLY A 355 6.38 25.71 -1.41
CA GLY A 355 5.86 26.34 -0.19
C GLY A 355 5.45 25.35 0.89
N ASP A 356 5.17 25.87 2.09
CA ASP A 356 4.98 25.07 3.31
C ASP A 356 3.51 24.64 3.53
N PHE A 357 2.79 24.43 2.42
CA PHE A 357 1.36 24.11 2.39
C PHE A 357 1.06 22.60 2.32
N TRP A 358 2.11 21.77 2.37
CA TRP A 358 2.04 20.34 2.17
C TRP A 358 2.47 19.60 3.42
N VAL A 359 1.76 18.54 3.76
CA VAL A 359 2.26 17.56 4.72
C VAL A 359 3.06 16.54 3.92
N ILE A 360 4.39 16.56 4.14
CA ILE A 360 5.33 15.67 3.47
C ILE A 360 5.60 14.49 4.40
N ASP A 361 5.08 13.32 4.05
CA ASP A 361 5.48 12.09 4.69
C ASP A 361 6.71 11.53 3.96
N GLU A 362 7.85 11.54 4.65
CA GLU A 362 9.12 11.04 4.11
C GLU A 362 9.30 9.56 4.45
N TYR A 363 9.48 8.74 3.41
CA TYR A 363 9.66 7.31 3.55
C TYR A 363 10.96 6.86 2.89
N SER A 364 11.67 5.92 3.53
CA SER A 364 12.87 5.32 2.94
C SER A 364 12.48 4.33 1.84
N GLN A 365 13.19 4.39 0.71
CA GLN A 365 12.97 3.57 -0.48
C GLN A 365 13.05 2.06 -0.19
N GLU A 366 13.86 1.67 0.80
CA GLU A 366 14.02 0.28 1.23
C GLU A 366 12.71 -0.35 1.72
N SER A 367 11.79 0.47 2.27
CA SER A 367 10.50 -0.01 2.77
C SER A 367 9.42 -0.17 1.71
N ILE A 368 9.62 0.39 0.50
CA ILE A 368 8.55 0.55 -0.51
C ILE A 368 8.81 -0.30 -1.75
N LEU A 369 10.07 -0.43 -2.18
CA LEU A 369 10.43 -1.11 -3.44
C LEU A 369 10.87 -2.56 -3.28
N ARG A 370 10.87 -3.10 -2.05
CA ARG A 370 11.33 -4.47 -1.81
C ARG A 370 10.23 -5.36 -1.21
N PRO A 371 9.38 -5.96 -2.04
CA PRO A 371 8.97 -7.34 -1.77
C PRO A 371 10.15 -8.33 -1.99
N SER A 372 11.36 -7.86 -2.31
CA SER A 372 12.28 -8.58 -3.18
C SER A 372 13.34 -9.46 -2.53
N ALA A 373 13.57 -9.44 -1.20
CA ALA A 373 14.52 -10.39 -0.63
C ALA A 373 14.03 -11.84 -0.79
N GLU A 374 12.71 -12.04 -0.68
CA GLU A 374 12.09 -13.35 -0.81
C GLU A 374 11.84 -13.70 -2.29
N ILE A 375 11.39 -12.74 -3.09
CA ILE A 375 11.14 -12.92 -4.54
C ILE A 375 12.43 -13.24 -5.30
N GLU A 376 13.50 -12.49 -5.06
CA GLU A 376 14.78 -12.67 -5.77
C GLU A 376 15.44 -14.01 -5.39
N ARG A 377 15.26 -14.45 -4.13
CA ARG A 377 15.74 -15.75 -3.65
C ARG A 377 14.94 -16.92 -4.26
N ILE A 378 13.63 -16.78 -4.35
CA ILE A 378 12.73 -17.76 -4.98
C ILE A 378 13.07 -17.90 -6.48
N ASN A 379 13.25 -16.77 -7.18
CA ASN A 379 13.55 -16.75 -8.61
C ASN A 379 15.00 -17.20 -8.93
N GLY A 380 15.98 -16.82 -8.11
CA GLY A 380 17.37 -17.25 -8.26
C GLY A 380 17.55 -18.77 -8.12
N ASN A 381 16.88 -19.38 -7.14
CA ASN A 381 16.92 -20.84 -6.93
C ASN A 381 16.20 -21.60 -8.05
N MET A 382 15.08 -21.07 -8.56
CA MET A 382 14.38 -21.66 -9.71
C MET A 382 15.19 -21.55 -11.01
N ARG A 383 15.86 -20.43 -11.26
CA ARG A 383 16.73 -20.24 -12.45
C ARG A 383 17.89 -21.24 -12.49
N GLY A 384 18.49 -21.54 -11.33
CA GLY A 384 19.51 -22.59 -11.22
C GLY A 384 18.98 -23.99 -11.54
N ALA A 385 17.72 -24.27 -11.23
CA ALA A 385 17.08 -25.55 -11.51
C ALA A 385 16.63 -25.69 -12.99
N VAL A 386 16.24 -24.60 -13.67
CA VAL A 386 15.70 -24.63 -15.05
C VAL A 386 16.79 -24.80 -16.13
N ALA A 387 18.06 -24.51 -15.83
CA ALA A 387 19.14 -24.51 -16.81
C ALA A 387 19.47 -25.88 -17.44
N GLY A 388 18.92 -27.00 -16.93
CA GLY A 388 19.16 -28.35 -17.44
C GLY A 388 17.89 -29.08 -17.85
N LEU A 389 17.39 -28.86 -19.06
CA LEU A 389 16.23 -29.56 -19.61
C LEU A 389 16.54 -31.06 -19.73
N GLY A 390 15.82 -31.91 -18.98
CA GLY A 390 16.02 -33.36 -18.91
C GLY A 390 17.06 -33.85 -17.88
N ALA A 391 17.73 -32.93 -17.18
CA ALA A 391 18.76 -33.28 -16.21
C ALA A 391 18.22 -33.46 -14.79
N ILE A 392 17.04 -32.94 -14.44
CA ILE A 392 16.55 -32.97 -13.04
C ILE A 392 16.24 -34.41 -12.62
N SER A 393 15.50 -35.16 -13.42
CA SER A 393 15.21 -36.58 -13.17
C SER A 393 16.48 -37.43 -13.04
N ALA A 394 17.40 -37.34 -14.02
CA ALA A 394 18.67 -38.04 -14.01
C ALA A 394 19.58 -37.64 -12.83
N MET A 395 19.65 -36.35 -12.50
CA MET A 395 20.44 -35.82 -11.39
C MET A 395 19.87 -36.24 -10.04
N VAL A 396 18.55 -36.23 -9.87
CA VAL A 396 17.88 -36.68 -8.63
C VAL A 396 18.11 -38.16 -8.42
N ALA A 397 17.89 -39.00 -9.43
CA ALA A 397 18.19 -40.43 -9.32
C ALA A 397 19.67 -40.69 -9.02
N THR A 398 20.58 -40.00 -9.71
CA THR A 398 22.03 -40.10 -9.46
C THR A 398 22.38 -39.67 -8.03
N LYS A 399 21.74 -38.64 -7.49
CA LYS A 399 21.94 -38.16 -6.11
C LYS A 399 21.40 -39.15 -5.07
N VAL A 400 20.27 -39.82 -5.36
CA VAL A 400 19.76 -40.91 -4.54
C VAL A 400 20.76 -42.08 -4.53
N VAL A 401 21.25 -42.47 -5.70
CA VAL A 401 22.24 -43.55 -5.83
C VAL A 401 23.56 -43.21 -5.14
N SER A 402 24.06 -41.97 -5.28
CA SER A 402 25.29 -41.55 -4.61
C SER A 402 25.14 -41.52 -3.08
N LYS A 403 23.96 -41.14 -2.56
CA LYS A 403 23.65 -41.26 -1.13
C LYS A 403 23.58 -42.71 -0.68
N ALA A 404 22.94 -43.58 -1.45
CA ALA A 404 22.88 -45.00 -1.15
C ALA A 404 24.29 -45.62 -1.13
N ALA A 405 25.16 -45.21 -2.07
CA ALA A 405 26.58 -45.60 -2.12
C ALA A 405 27.36 -45.09 -0.90
N ALA A 406 27.20 -43.81 -0.54
CA ALA A 406 27.86 -43.20 0.62
C ALA A 406 27.45 -43.85 1.95
N LYS A 407 26.19 -44.29 2.07
CA LYS A 407 25.69 -45.09 3.21
C LYS A 407 26.19 -46.53 3.22
N GLY A 408 26.94 -46.95 2.20
CA GLY A 408 27.43 -48.32 2.06
C GLY A 408 26.37 -49.32 1.59
N THR A 409 25.16 -48.88 1.26
CA THR A 409 24.03 -49.72 0.80
C THR A 409 24.43 -50.56 -0.42
N LEU A 410 25.04 -49.92 -1.42
CA LEU A 410 25.48 -50.61 -2.65
C LEU A 410 26.64 -51.57 -2.38
N ARG A 411 27.51 -51.22 -1.43
CA ARG A 411 28.62 -52.06 -1.00
C ARG A 411 28.15 -53.27 -0.19
N LEU A 412 27.07 -53.14 0.58
CA LEU A 412 26.40 -54.24 1.27
C LEU A 412 25.75 -55.20 0.26
N ALA A 413 25.03 -54.65 -0.73
CA ALA A 413 24.47 -55.44 -1.83
C ALA A 413 25.56 -56.17 -2.63
N ALA A 414 26.68 -55.48 -2.95
CA ALA A 414 27.83 -56.10 -3.62
C ALA A 414 28.49 -57.21 -2.78
N LYS A 415 28.60 -57.01 -1.46
CA LYS A 415 29.11 -58.02 -0.52
C LYS A 415 28.19 -59.24 -0.42
N ALA A 416 26.87 -59.05 -0.43
CA ALA A 416 25.90 -60.15 -0.43
C ALA A 416 26.06 -61.02 -1.68
N VAL A 417 26.15 -60.40 -2.86
CA VAL A 417 26.44 -61.09 -4.13
C VAL A 417 27.78 -61.82 -4.10
N ALA A 418 28.85 -61.19 -3.61
CA ALA A 418 30.17 -61.82 -3.50
C ALA A 418 30.15 -63.04 -2.55
N LYS A 419 29.41 -62.95 -1.45
CA LYS A 419 29.24 -64.06 -0.50
C LYS A 419 28.43 -65.21 -1.09
N ALA A 420 27.34 -64.90 -1.82
CA ALA A 420 26.54 -65.88 -2.54
C ALA A 420 27.37 -66.58 -3.63
N ALA A 421 28.15 -65.82 -4.41
CA ALA A 421 29.07 -66.35 -5.42
C ALA A 421 30.15 -67.28 -4.79
N ALA A 422 30.76 -66.87 -3.68
CA ALA A 422 31.74 -67.69 -2.96
C ALA A 422 31.12 -69.00 -2.45
N SER A 423 29.87 -68.98 -1.97
CA SER A 423 29.15 -70.20 -1.59
C SER A 423 28.84 -71.13 -2.76
N LYS A 424 28.69 -70.60 -3.98
CA LYS A 424 28.48 -71.40 -5.21
C LYS A 424 29.79 -72.03 -5.72
N VAL A 425 30.93 -71.34 -5.59
CA VAL A 425 32.26 -71.86 -5.97
C VAL A 425 32.76 -72.90 -4.95
N GLY A 426 32.43 -72.75 -3.66
CA GLY A 426 32.72 -73.75 -2.63
C GLY A 426 32.01 -75.10 -2.81
N ALA A 427 30.96 -75.15 -3.64
CA ALA A 427 30.28 -76.39 -4.03
C ALA A 427 30.89 -77.07 -5.28
N GLY A 428 31.89 -76.43 -5.91
CA GLY A 428 32.61 -76.95 -7.08
C GLY A 428 33.77 -77.86 -6.70
N GLY A 429 33.49 -79.01 -6.09
CA GLY A 429 34.49 -80.03 -5.77
C GLY A 429 33.88 -81.18 -4.98
N ALA A 430 33.61 -82.28 -5.68
CA ALA A 430 33.12 -83.58 -5.20
C ALA A 430 33.06 -83.81 -3.67
N ALA A 431 31.86 -83.80 -3.08
CA ALA A 431 31.48 -84.67 -1.96
C ALA A 431 29.95 -84.69 -1.77
N THR A 432 29.40 -85.88 -1.99
CA THR A 432 28.29 -86.53 -1.30
C THR A 432 27.56 -85.80 -0.17
N ALA A 433 26.23 -85.92 -0.20
CA ALA A 433 25.27 -85.81 0.89
C ALA A 433 25.86 -85.85 2.32
N ALA A 434 25.83 -84.71 3.02
CA ALA A 434 25.77 -84.65 4.48
C ALA A 434 25.28 -83.26 4.91
N GLY A 435 24.21 -83.23 5.69
CA GLY A 435 23.87 -82.05 6.47
C GLY A 435 24.88 -81.80 7.60
N ALA A 436 24.76 -80.59 8.14
CA ALA A 436 25.35 -80.09 9.38
C ALA A 436 26.78 -79.49 9.33
N ALA A 437 26.85 -78.35 10.04
CA ALA A 437 28.02 -77.73 10.65
C ALA A 437 28.97 -76.92 9.77
N ILE A 438 28.67 -75.63 9.63
CA ILE A 438 29.66 -74.58 9.93
C ILE A 438 28.98 -73.55 10.85
N GLY A 439 29.24 -73.70 12.16
CA GLY A 439 28.85 -72.73 13.18
C GLY A 439 30.08 -71.99 13.71
N SER A 440 29.92 -70.67 13.86
CA SER A 440 30.69 -69.71 14.69
C SER A 440 32.18 -69.54 14.36
N ILE A 441 32.76 -68.34 14.38
CA ILE A 441 33.30 -67.70 15.59
C ILE A 441 33.58 -66.23 15.24
N ILE A 442 32.89 -65.28 15.89
CA ILE A 442 33.38 -64.01 16.49
C ILE A 442 32.15 -63.30 17.11
N PRO A 443 32.17 -62.90 18.40
CA PRO A 443 31.02 -62.34 19.11
C PRO A 443 30.95 -60.82 18.98
N GLY A 444 29.74 -60.28 18.74
CA GLY A 444 29.48 -58.84 18.80
C GLY A 444 28.31 -58.40 17.93
N ALA A 445 27.10 -58.46 18.52
CA ALA A 445 25.83 -57.88 18.08
C ALA A 445 25.25 -58.35 16.72
N GLY A 446 24.18 -59.17 16.80
CA GLY A 446 23.16 -59.23 15.74
C GLY A 446 22.79 -60.60 15.18
N THR A 447 22.72 -61.67 16.00
CA THR A 447 22.13 -62.95 15.58
C THR A 447 20.61 -62.91 15.76
N PHE A 448 19.88 -62.72 14.67
CA PHE A 448 18.47 -63.13 14.58
C PHE A 448 18.11 -63.61 13.16
N ALA A 449 18.94 -64.49 12.58
CA ALA A 449 18.60 -65.24 11.36
C ALA A 449 19.51 -66.48 11.16
N GLY A 450 19.92 -67.14 12.26
CA GLY A 450 20.89 -68.24 12.22
C GLY A 450 20.33 -69.65 12.49
N ALA A 451 19.03 -69.79 12.77
CA ALA A 451 18.51 -71.05 13.34
C ALA A 451 17.14 -71.51 12.84
N VAL A 452 16.65 -71.05 11.68
CA VAL A 452 15.36 -71.53 11.11
C VAL A 452 15.51 -72.30 9.79
N ILE A 453 16.69 -72.30 9.15
CA ILE A 453 16.89 -73.03 7.89
C ILE A 453 17.68 -74.31 8.16
N GLY A 454 17.01 -75.27 8.80
CA GLY A 454 17.52 -76.63 8.99
C GLY A 454 16.49 -77.73 8.76
N ALA A 455 15.20 -77.40 8.59
CA ALA A 455 14.16 -78.43 8.54
C ALA A 455 12.95 -78.09 7.63
N GLY A 456 13.06 -77.09 6.74
CA GLY A 456 11.88 -76.49 6.09
C GLY A 456 11.75 -76.61 4.57
N VAL A 457 12.56 -77.38 3.85
CA VAL A 457 12.34 -77.61 2.40
C VAL A 457 12.56 -79.08 2.08
N GLY A 458 11.48 -79.84 2.22
CA GLY A 458 11.40 -81.21 1.71
C GLY A 458 11.44 -81.20 0.18
N LEU A 459 12.54 -81.75 -0.35
CA LEU A 459 12.57 -82.64 -1.51
C LEU A 459 11.70 -82.22 -2.71
N ILE A 460 12.22 -81.33 -3.57
CA ILE A 460 11.78 -81.21 -4.96
C ILE A 460 12.98 -81.52 -5.86
N VAL A 461 12.92 -82.70 -6.48
CA VAL A 461 13.76 -83.12 -7.59
C VAL A 461 13.46 -82.21 -8.79
N GLY A 462 14.47 -81.51 -9.32
CA GLY A 462 14.52 -81.21 -10.76
C GLY A 462 14.43 -79.75 -11.23
N VAL A 463 14.40 -78.72 -10.38
CA VAL A 463 14.57 -77.32 -10.84
C VAL A 463 15.53 -76.56 -9.92
N SER A 464 16.72 -76.30 -10.47
CA SER A 464 17.82 -75.41 -10.07
C SER A 464 18.02 -75.08 -8.58
N ILE A 465 19.13 -75.61 -8.02
CA ILE A 465 19.78 -75.14 -6.78
C ILE A 465 19.91 -73.60 -6.74
N ASP A 466 20.10 -72.97 -7.90
CA ASP A 466 20.20 -71.53 -8.06
C ASP A 466 18.93 -70.77 -7.65
N ALA A 467 17.74 -71.27 -8.01
CA ALA A 467 16.48 -70.58 -7.68
C ALA A 467 16.19 -70.59 -6.17
N THR A 468 16.53 -71.70 -5.49
CA THR A 468 16.35 -71.83 -4.03
C THR A 468 17.32 -70.94 -3.24
N LEU A 469 18.56 -70.80 -3.68
CA LEU A 469 19.54 -69.92 -3.04
C LEU A 469 19.15 -68.44 -3.20
N LEU A 470 18.64 -68.07 -4.38
CA LEU A 470 18.20 -66.72 -4.67
C LEU A 470 16.95 -66.32 -3.85
N GLN A 471 15.98 -67.22 -3.65
CA GLN A 471 14.84 -66.97 -2.75
C GLN A 471 15.25 -66.76 -1.29
N VAL A 472 16.27 -67.48 -0.81
CA VAL A 472 16.81 -67.31 0.55
C VAL A 472 17.52 -65.97 0.71
N GLU A 473 18.32 -65.55 -0.29
CA GLU A 473 18.96 -64.24 -0.30
C GLU A 473 17.91 -63.11 -0.30
N GLU A 474 16.87 -63.25 -1.11
CA GLU A 474 15.75 -62.31 -1.19
C GLU A 474 15.02 -62.19 0.16
N MET A 475 14.61 -63.30 0.78
CA MET A 475 13.92 -63.28 2.08
C MET A 475 14.72 -62.62 3.21
N ILE A 476 16.06 -62.65 3.14
CA ILE A 476 16.92 -62.11 4.19
C ILE A 476 17.29 -60.65 3.94
N SER A 477 17.47 -60.23 2.69
CA SER A 477 18.10 -58.94 2.36
C SER A 477 17.20 -57.93 1.64
N ARG A 478 16.10 -58.37 1.02
CA ARG A 478 15.23 -57.50 0.19
C ARG A 478 14.69 -56.33 1.00
N GLU A 479 14.20 -56.57 2.20
CA GLU A 479 13.51 -55.57 3.02
C GLU A 479 14.46 -54.50 3.58
N ASP A 480 15.66 -54.92 3.99
CA ASP A 480 16.69 -53.99 4.45
C ASP A 480 17.23 -53.15 3.29
N PHE A 481 17.40 -53.74 2.11
CA PHE A 481 17.83 -53.01 0.92
C PHE A 481 16.76 -52.02 0.45
N ARG A 482 15.49 -52.45 0.44
CA ARG A 482 14.32 -51.62 0.18
C ARG A 482 14.28 -50.39 1.09
N ARG A 483 14.40 -50.60 2.40
CA ARG A 483 14.40 -49.52 3.41
C ARG A 483 15.52 -48.51 3.15
N GLN A 484 16.74 -48.98 2.89
CA GLN A 484 17.88 -48.08 2.66
C GLN A 484 17.75 -47.27 1.37
N ILE A 485 17.16 -47.82 0.32
CA ILE A 485 16.84 -47.08 -0.92
C ILE A 485 15.78 -46.03 -0.62
N ILE A 486 14.66 -46.40 0.03
CA ILE A 486 13.58 -45.47 0.39
C ILE A 486 14.10 -44.33 1.28
N ASP A 487 14.93 -44.63 2.28
CA ASP A 487 15.53 -43.61 3.15
C ASP A 487 16.45 -42.66 2.38
N SER A 488 17.15 -43.16 1.37
CA SER A 488 17.98 -42.34 0.49
C SER A 488 17.12 -41.43 -0.41
N ILE A 489 15.97 -41.94 -0.90
CA ILE A 489 14.99 -41.16 -1.66
C ILE A 489 14.39 -40.05 -0.79
N ARG A 490 13.94 -40.36 0.42
CA ARG A 490 13.36 -39.39 1.36
C ARG A 490 14.33 -38.31 1.78
N GLN A 491 15.60 -38.68 2.01
CA GLN A 491 16.64 -37.70 2.31
C GLN A 491 16.94 -36.79 1.11
N ALA A 492 17.00 -37.36 -0.11
CA ALA A 492 17.16 -36.57 -1.32
C ALA A 492 15.98 -35.60 -1.52
N LYS A 493 14.76 -36.05 -1.22
CA LYS A 493 13.55 -35.22 -1.22
C LYS A 493 13.66 -34.04 -0.27
N ALA A 494 14.03 -34.27 0.99
CA ALA A 494 14.19 -33.19 1.98
C ALA A 494 15.24 -32.16 1.56
N GLU A 495 16.38 -32.61 1.02
CA GLU A 495 17.41 -31.70 0.50
C GLU A 495 16.94 -30.92 -0.72
N HIS A 496 16.21 -31.56 -1.62
CA HIS A 496 15.66 -30.92 -2.81
C HIS A 496 14.62 -29.87 -2.43
N LYS A 497 13.77 -30.17 -1.42
CA LYS A 497 12.83 -29.20 -0.85
C LYS A 497 13.54 -27.95 -0.32
N LYS A 498 14.61 -28.16 0.44
CA LYS A 498 15.43 -27.10 1.04
C LYS A 498 16.13 -26.24 -0.01
N GLN A 499 16.68 -26.87 -1.07
CA GLN A 499 17.35 -26.15 -2.16
C GLN A 499 16.40 -25.23 -2.94
N LEU A 500 15.14 -25.65 -3.08
CA LEU A 500 14.10 -24.87 -3.76
C LEU A 500 13.37 -23.88 -2.84
N GLY A 501 13.69 -23.87 -1.54
CA GLY A 501 13.13 -22.92 -0.58
C GLY A 501 11.68 -23.22 -0.17
N PHE A 502 11.20 -24.47 -0.28
CA PHE A 502 9.88 -24.86 0.21
C PHE A 502 9.80 -24.93 1.75
N ASP A 503 10.93 -24.96 2.44
CA ASP A 503 11.01 -24.83 3.90
C ASP A 503 11.14 -23.34 4.28
N VAL A 504 10.00 -22.68 4.50
CA VAL A 504 9.90 -21.40 5.21
C VAL A 504 9.22 -21.66 6.56
N SER A 505 9.88 -22.44 7.40
CA SER A 505 9.60 -22.50 8.83
C SER A 505 10.93 -22.60 9.57
N GLY A 506 11.51 -21.42 9.79
CA GLY A 506 12.60 -21.14 10.72
C GLY A 506 12.31 -19.81 11.38
#